data_AF-A0A1H6XCK7-F1
#
_entry.id   AF-A0A1H6XCK7-F1
#
_cell.length_a   1.000
_cell.length_b   1.000
_cell.length_c   1.000
_cell.angle_alpha   90.00
_cell.angle_beta   90.00
_cell.angle_gamma   90.00
#
_symmetry.space_group_name_H-M   'P 1'
#
loop_
_entity.id
_entity.type
_entity.pdbx_description
1 polymer ?
#
loop_
_entity_poly.entity_id
_entity_poly.type
_entity_poly.pdbx_seq_one_letter_code
_entity_poly.pdbx_strand_id
1 'polypeptide(L)' 'MQSETEIIDEMETVEEGSEVLWNGRKHTQTVVDVAENSFEVEGNRGGHYRFVPTGTDGPYLTNLNSGRDYDVDEFHFIR' A
#
# COMPACT_ATOMS: atom_id res chain seq x y z
N MET A 1 14.21 -2.51 -9.05
CA MET A 1 13.84 -1.39 -8.18
C MET A 1 12.90 -0.56 -9.01
N GLN A 2 11.62 -0.52 -8.63
CA GLN A 2 10.66 0.37 -9.29
C GLN A 2 11.06 1.81 -8.98
N SER A 3 10.77 2.72 -9.91
CA SER A 3 10.87 4.15 -9.65
C SER A 3 9.72 4.61 -8.75
N GLU A 4 9.92 5.71 -8.03
CA GLU A 4 8.88 6.31 -7.19
C GLU A 4 7.61 6.62 -7.98
N THR A 5 7.75 7.16 -9.20
CA THR A 5 6.62 7.45 -10.08
C THR A 5 5.85 6.19 -10.49
N GLU A 6 6.54 5.09 -10.83
CA GLU A 6 5.86 3.83 -11.13
C GLU A 6 5.06 3.31 -9.93
N ILE A 7 5.60 3.42 -8.71
CA ILE A 7 4.91 3.01 -7.48
C ILE A 7 3.67 3.86 -7.24
N ILE A 8 3.79 5.18 -7.39
CA ILE A 8 2.67 6.11 -7.21
C ILE A 8 1.57 5.84 -8.25
N ASP A 9 1.95 5.74 -9.53
CA ASP A 9 1.01 5.48 -10.62
C ASP A 9 0.23 4.18 -10.36
N GLU A 10 0.88 3.11 -9.89
CA GLU A 10 0.20 1.87 -9.53
C GLU A 10 -0.74 2.03 -8.33
N MET A 11 -0.29 2.73 -7.27
CA MET A 11 -1.12 2.99 -6.09
C MET A 11 -2.37 3.81 -6.41
N GLU A 12 -2.29 4.75 -7.35
CA GLU A 12 -3.42 5.60 -7.76
C GLU A 12 -4.50 4.81 -8.53
N THR A 13 -4.17 3.60 -9.03
CA THR A 13 -5.15 2.72 -9.69
C THR A 13 -5.97 1.84 -8.75
N VAL A 14 -5.64 1.85 -7.46
CA VAL A 14 -6.24 0.98 -6.45
C VAL A 14 -7.68 1.40 -6.14
N GLU A 15 -8.57 0.41 -6.05
CA GLU A 15 -9.95 0.54 -5.61
C GLU A 15 -10.24 -0.39 -4.43
N GLU A 16 -11.38 -0.21 -3.75
CA GLU A 16 -11.83 -1.17 -2.74
C GLU A 16 -11.99 -2.56 -3.36
N GLY A 17 -11.47 -3.59 -2.69
CA GLY A 17 -11.45 -4.96 -3.17
C GLY A 17 -10.26 -5.33 -4.06
N SER A 18 -9.43 -4.36 -4.47
CA SER A 18 -8.20 -4.65 -5.20
C SER A 18 -7.26 -5.54 -4.39
N GLU A 19 -6.51 -6.39 -5.09
CA GLU A 19 -5.45 -7.22 -4.51
C GLU A 19 -4.07 -6.63 -4.81
N VAL A 20 -3.26 -6.45 -3.77
CA VAL A 20 -1.95 -5.78 -3.88
C VAL A 20 -0.83 -6.56 -3.21
N LEU A 21 0.40 -6.37 -3.70
CA LEU A 21 1.65 -6.83 -3.09
C LEU A 21 2.60 -5.64 -2.92
N TRP A 22 3.47 -5.70 -1.92
CA TRP A 22 4.48 -4.67 -1.68
C TRP A 22 5.69 -5.22 -0.95
N ASN A 23 6.83 -4.54 -1.06
CA ASN A 23 8.08 -4.78 -0.34
C ASN A 23 8.40 -6.27 -0.13
N GLY A 24 8.37 -7.08 -1.19
CA GLY A 24 8.67 -8.51 -1.17
C GLY A 24 7.65 -9.42 -0.45
N ARG A 25 6.43 -8.95 -0.16
CA ARG A 25 5.37 -9.82 0.38
C ARG A 25 5.04 -10.95 -0.58
N LYS A 26 4.73 -12.13 -0.01
CA LYS A 26 4.43 -13.36 -0.77
C LYS A 26 2.94 -13.64 -0.95
N HIS A 27 2.09 -12.91 -0.23
CA HIS A 27 0.64 -13.10 -0.23
C HIS A 27 -0.02 -11.75 -0.47
N THR A 28 -0.94 -11.74 -1.43
CA THR A 28 -1.77 -10.58 -1.73
C THR A 28 -2.55 -10.16 -0.49
N GLN A 29 -2.79 -8.87 -0.38
CA GLN A 29 -3.72 -8.32 0.60
C GLN A 29 -4.82 -7.57 -0.12
N THR A 30 -6.00 -7.58 0.48
CA THR A 30 -7.17 -6.93 -0.06
C THR A 30 -7.26 -5.52 0.47
N VAL A 31 -7.53 -4.58 -0.42
CA VAL A 31 -7.85 -3.19 -0.09
C VAL A 31 -9.26 -3.14 0.48
N VAL A 32 -9.40 -2.58 1.67
CA VAL A 32 -10.66 -2.58 2.44
C VAL A 32 -11.32 -1.21 2.53
N ASP A 33 -10.57 -0.14 2.32
CA ASP A 33 -11.05 1.24 2.34
C ASP A 33 -10.16 2.09 1.44
N VAL A 34 -10.77 3.02 0.68
CA VAL A 34 -10.06 3.97 -0.17
C VAL A 34 -10.55 5.38 0.14
N ALA A 35 -9.60 6.25 0.50
CA ALA A 35 -9.81 7.67 0.73
C ALA A 35 -9.03 8.50 -0.31
N GLU A 36 -9.22 9.82 -0.30
CA GLU A 36 -8.70 10.74 -1.32
C GLU A 36 -7.18 10.61 -1.59
N ASN A 37 -6.37 10.36 -0.55
CA ASN A 37 -4.92 10.24 -0.66
C ASN A 37 -4.35 9.04 0.13
N SER A 38 -5.18 8.03 0.38
CA SER A 38 -4.74 6.84 1.10
C SER A 38 -5.67 5.66 0.87
N PHE A 39 -5.15 4.46 0.99
CA PHE A 39 -5.98 3.25 1.05
C PHE A 39 -5.51 2.32 2.17
N GLU A 40 -6.42 1.53 2.70
CA GLU A 40 -6.14 0.57 3.76
C GLU A 40 -6.21 -0.85 3.25
N VAL A 41 -5.35 -1.72 3.78
CA VAL A 41 -5.38 -3.16 3.48
C VAL A 41 -5.40 -3.98 4.75
N GLU A 42 -6.24 -5.01 4.76
CA GLU A 42 -6.23 -6.03 5.79
C GLU A 42 -5.32 -7.19 5.39
N GLY A 43 -4.36 -7.45 6.26
CA GLY A 43 -3.37 -8.49 6.15
C GLY A 43 -3.91 -9.85 6.58
N ASN A 44 -3.59 -10.91 5.85
CA ASN A 44 -3.94 -12.31 6.16
C ASN A 44 -3.55 -12.84 7.57
N ARG A 45 -2.80 -12.07 8.37
CA ARG A 45 -2.44 -12.38 9.78
C ARG A 45 -2.86 -11.27 10.76
N GLY A 46 -3.91 -10.52 10.42
CA GLY A 46 -4.42 -9.41 11.23
C GLY A 46 -3.54 -8.17 11.21
N GLY A 47 -2.63 -8.04 10.24
CA GLY A 47 -1.89 -6.79 10.03
C GLY A 47 -2.79 -5.79 9.35
N HIS A 48 -2.88 -4.56 9.84
CA HIS A 48 -3.68 -3.51 9.20
C HIS A 48 -2.75 -2.38 8.77
N TYR A 49 -2.77 -2.00 7.49
CA TYR A 49 -1.83 -1.03 6.94
C TYR A 49 -2.57 0.04 6.14
N ARG A 50 -2.19 1.30 6.32
CA ARG A 50 -2.62 2.42 5.50
C ARG A 50 -1.49 2.87 4.61
N PHE A 51 -1.71 2.92 3.32
CA PHE A 51 -0.78 3.45 2.32
C PHE A 51 -1.08 4.91 2.04
N VAL A 52 -0.04 5.71 1.83
CA VAL A 52 -0.11 7.11 1.43
C VAL A 52 0.80 7.27 0.21
N PRO A 53 0.24 7.38 -1.01
CA PRO A 53 1.04 7.42 -2.24
C PRO A 53 1.94 8.65 -2.34
N THR A 54 1.46 9.81 -1.89
CA THR A 54 2.15 11.09 -2.00
C THR A 54 2.48 11.67 -0.63
N GLY A 55 3.45 11.04 0.06
CA GLY A 55 4.04 11.58 1.29
C GLY A 55 5.03 12.72 1.04
N THR A 56 5.52 13.35 2.12
CA THR A 56 6.53 14.43 2.03
C THR A 56 7.84 13.97 1.40
N ASP A 57 8.20 12.69 1.57
CA ASP A 57 9.46 12.10 1.12
C ASP A 57 9.25 10.89 0.18
N GLY A 58 8.03 10.72 -0.36
CA GLY A 58 7.64 9.59 -1.23
C GLY A 58 6.50 8.74 -0.67
N PRO A 59 6.15 7.62 -1.34
CA PRO A 59 5.10 6.72 -0.88
C PRO A 59 5.53 5.97 0.38
N TYR A 60 4.65 5.93 1.37
CA TYR A 60 4.89 5.21 2.63
C TYR A 60 3.63 4.47 3.07
N LEU A 61 3.80 3.56 4.02
CA LEU A 61 2.70 2.89 4.70
C LEU A 61 2.86 2.94 6.21
N THR A 62 1.75 3.10 6.92
CA THR A 62 1.67 2.99 8.37
C THR A 62 1.06 1.65 8.75
N ASN A 63 1.72 0.89 9.63
CA ASN A 63 1.11 -0.25 10.29
C ASN A 63 0.20 0.25 11.42
N LEU A 64 -1.11 0.20 11.20
CA LEU A 64 -2.12 0.73 12.12
C LEU A 64 -2.19 -0.02 13.46
N ASN A 65 -1.65 -1.25 13.53
CA ASN A 65 -1.58 -1.99 14.79
C ASN A 65 -0.45 -1.50 15.70
N SER A 66 0.63 -0.95 15.12
CA SER A 66 1.83 -0.56 15.88
C SER A 66 2.16 0.93 15.80
N GLY A 67 1.50 1.67 14.90
CA GLY A 67 1.77 3.09 14.62
C GLY A 67 3.15 3.34 13.99
N ARG A 68 3.75 2.32 13.35
CA ARG A 68 5.06 2.45 12.70
C ARG A 68 4.92 2.67 11.20
N ASP A 69 5.72 3.59 10.69
CA ASP A 69 5.82 3.89 9.26
C ASP A 69 6.95 3.11 8.59
N TYR A 70 6.75 2.82 7.31
CA TYR A 70 7.69 2.12 6.44
C TYR A 70 7.64 2.73 5.04
N ASP A 71 8.79 2.85 4.40
CA ASP A 71 8.87 3.26 3.00
C ASP A 71 8.28 2.18 2.09
N VAL A 72 7.72 2.59 0.95
CA VAL A 72 7.29 1.65 -0.10
C VAL A 72 8.28 1.71 -1.27
N ASP A 73 9.16 0.72 -1.32
CA ASP A 73 10.18 0.58 -2.36
C ASP A 73 9.72 -0.29 -3.55
N GLU A 74 8.61 -0.99 -3.37
CA GLU A 74 8.02 -1.90 -4.33
C GLU A 74 6.51 -2.00 -4.08
N PHE A 75 5.72 -1.85 -5.13
CA PHE A 75 4.26 -2.01 -5.08
C PHE A 75 3.78 -2.65 -6.38
N HIS A 76 2.84 -3.60 -6.26
CA HIS A 76 2.25 -4.28 -7.39
C HIS A 76 0.74 -4.35 -7.22
N PHE A 77 0.01 -3.69 -8.12
CA PHE A 77 -1.41 -3.96 -8.32
C PHE A 77 -1.59 -5.30 -9.06
N ILE A 78 -2.43 -6.20 -8.52
CA ILE A 78 -2.63 -7.54 -9.08
C ILE A 78 -3.95 -7.64 -9.86
N ARG A 79 -5.07 -7.24 -9.25
CA ARG A 79 -6.41 -7.27 -9.85
C ARG A 79 -7.43 -6.50 -9.02
#